data_AF-A0A1I1MDM6-F1
#
_entry.id   AF-A0A1I1MDM6-F1
#
_cell.length_a   1.000
_cell.length_b   1.000
_cell.length_c   1.000
_cell.angle_alpha   90.00
_cell.angle_beta   90.00
_cell.angle_gamma   90.00
#
_symmetry.space_group_name_H-M   'P 1'
#
loop_
_entity.id
_entity.type
_entity.pdbx_description
1 polymer ?
#
loop_
_entity_poly.entity_id
_entity_poly.type
_entity_poly.pdbx_seq_one_letter_code
_entity_poly.pdbx_strand_id
1 'polypeptide(L)'
;MAEDVDQPLITPLVKGLTRPPSLLGVPYQFFMLIGVVSAVVFLVTKNLLMLLTILPLYAIGRIMIVRDPAIFEIMLIRGRKVPPRSKGFWGATSYRV
;
A
#
# COMPACT_ATOMS: atom_id res chain seq x y z
N MET A 1 6.29 -27.43 -33.55
CA MET A 1 4.90 -27.15 -33.08
C MET A 1 4.74 -27.69 -31.66
N ALA A 2 5.59 -27.24 -30.72
CA ALA A 2 5.62 -27.76 -29.34
C ALA A 2 6.31 -26.76 -28.38
N GLU A 3 5.97 -25.47 -28.47
CA GLU A 3 6.62 -24.42 -27.66
C GLU A 3 5.63 -23.47 -26.96
N ASP A 4 4.39 -23.90 -26.71
CA ASP A 4 3.37 -23.02 -26.09
C ASP A 4 2.66 -23.62 -24.85
N VAL A 5 3.03 -24.84 -24.43
CA VAL A 5 2.26 -25.59 -23.40
C VAL A 5 2.69 -25.31 -21.95
N ASP A 6 3.80 -24.61 -21.73
CA ASP A 6 4.37 -24.34 -20.40
C ASP A 6 4.16 -22.91 -19.89
N GLN A 7 3.48 -22.05 -20.66
CA GLN A 7 3.13 -20.71 -20.19
C GLN A 7 1.76 -20.79 -19.49
N PRO A 8 1.66 -20.56 -18.16
CA PRO A 8 0.37 -20.46 -17.52
C PRO A 8 -0.40 -19.32 -18.20
N LEU A 9 -1.64 -19.60 -18.64
CA LEU A 9 -2.58 -18.61 -19.16
C LEU A 9 -2.93 -17.62 -18.03
N ILE A 10 -2.06 -16.63 -17.80
CA ILE A 10 -2.30 -15.56 -16.83
C ILE A 10 -3.24 -14.56 -17.50
N THR A 11 -4.54 -14.84 -17.45
CA THR A 11 -5.55 -13.88 -17.91
C THR A 11 -5.46 -12.63 -17.04
N PRO A 12 -5.23 -11.44 -17.61
CA PRO A 12 -5.07 -10.21 -16.83
C PRO A 12 -6.29 -9.91 -15.95
N LEU A 13 -7.46 -10.41 -16.35
CA LEU A 13 -8.71 -10.34 -15.58
C LEU A 13 -8.60 -11.03 -14.20
N VAL A 14 -7.99 -12.21 -14.13
CA VAL A 14 -7.85 -12.98 -12.87
C VAL A 14 -6.86 -12.30 -11.93
N LYS A 15 -5.77 -11.75 -12.48
CA LYS A 15 -4.75 -11.02 -11.72
C LYS A 15 -5.31 -9.75 -11.07
N GLY A 16 -6.24 -9.07 -11.73
CA GLY A 16 -6.95 -7.92 -11.19
C GLY A 16 -7.85 -8.27 -10.00
N LEU A 17 -8.55 -9.41 -10.08
CA LEU A 17 -9.45 -9.91 -9.03
C LEU A 17 -8.72 -10.36 -7.75
N THR A 18 -7.46 -10.78 -7.86
CA THR A 18 -6.65 -11.22 -6.70
C THR A 18 -5.84 -10.09 -6.06
N ARG A 19 -5.73 -8.93 -6.70
CA ARG A 19 -4.96 -7.80 -6.16
C ARG A 19 -5.83 -7.04 -5.15
N PRO A 20 -5.28 -6.65 -3.98
CA PRO A 20 -6.03 -5.82 -3.05
C PRO A 20 -6.52 -4.52 -3.74
N PRO A 21 -7.73 -4.05 -3.41
CA PRO A 21 -8.33 -2.89 -4.05
C PRO A 21 -7.45 -1.65 -3.86
N SER A 22 -7.03 -1.08 -4.99
CA SER A 22 -6.21 0.14 -5.03
C SER A 22 -6.90 1.19 -5.90
N LEU A 23 -6.84 2.44 -5.45
CA LEU A 23 -7.38 3.62 -6.12
C LEU A 23 -6.20 4.55 -6.44
N LEU A 24 -6.09 5.01 -7.70
CA LEU A 24 -4.99 5.89 -8.15
C LEU A 24 -3.59 5.34 -7.81
N GLY A 25 -3.41 4.01 -7.87
CA GLY A 25 -2.14 3.35 -7.58
C GLY A 25 -1.80 3.24 -6.09
N VAL A 26 -2.74 3.56 -5.20
CA VAL A 26 -2.59 3.58 -3.74
C VAL A 26 -3.69 2.74 -3.09
N PRO A 27 -3.43 1.96 -2.01
CA PRO A 27 -4.47 1.16 -1.38
C PRO A 27 -5.56 2.06 -0.81
N TYR A 28 -6.81 1.59 -0.93
CA TYR A 28 -8.01 2.37 -0.58
C TYR A 28 -7.96 2.95 0.84
N GLN A 29 -7.50 2.16 1.82
CA GLN A 29 -7.37 2.58 3.22
C GLN A 29 -6.46 3.79 3.40
N PHE A 30 -5.35 3.84 2.67
CA PHE A 30 -4.39 4.94 2.79
C PHE A 30 -4.91 6.21 2.10
N PHE A 31 -5.59 6.07 0.96
CA PHE A 31 -6.23 7.20 0.30
C PHE A 31 -7.28 7.86 1.21
N MET A 32 -8.12 7.07 1.87
CA MET A 32 -9.05 7.56 2.89
C MET A 32 -8.34 8.29 4.04
N LEU A 33 -7.26 7.70 4.56
CA LEU A 33 -6.51 8.29 5.67
C LEU A 33 -5.89 9.65 5.31
N ILE A 34 -5.32 9.78 4.11
CA ILE A 34 -4.81 11.08 3.63
C ILE A 34 -5.95 12.10 3.55
N GLY A 35 -7.11 11.71 3.02
CA GLY A 35 -8.28 12.58 2.93
C GLY A 35 -8.67 13.12 4.30
N VAL A 36 -8.82 12.24 5.29
CA VAL A 36 -9.17 12.62 6.67
C VAL A 36 -8.09 13.49 7.30
N VAL A 37 -6.81 13.12 7.19
CA VAL A 37 -5.69 13.90 7.76
C VAL A 37 -5.64 15.29 7.14
N SER A 38 -5.81 15.40 5.82
CA SER A 38 -5.84 16.70 5.14
C SER A 38 -6.99 17.58 5.61
N ALA A 39 -8.17 17.00 5.84
CA ALA A 39 -9.33 17.71 6.37
C ALA A 39 -9.11 18.19 7.81
N VAL A 40 -8.49 17.37 8.67
CA VAL A 40 -8.15 17.76 10.05
C VAL A 40 -7.13 18.90 10.07
N VAL A 41 -6.08 18.80 9.27
CA VAL A 41 -5.04 19.84 9.15
C VAL A 41 -5.64 21.16 8.65
N PHE A 42 -6.53 21.10 7.66
CA PHE A 42 -7.28 22.26 7.18
C PHE A 42 -8.12 22.90 8.29
N LEU A 43 -8.86 22.10 9.07
CA LEU A 43 -9.74 22.59 10.12
C LEU A 43 -8.97 23.30 11.25
N VAL A 44 -7.80 22.77 11.62
CA VAL A 44 -6.94 23.34 12.66
C VAL A 44 -6.38 24.70 12.25
N THR A 45 -5.90 24.82 11.02
CA THR A 45 -5.20 26.04 10.57
C THR A 45 -6.13 27.05 9.90
N LYS A 46 -7.34 26.63 9.52
CA LYS A 46 -8.36 27.46 8.85
C LYS A 46 -7.84 28.16 7.58
N ASN A 47 -6.83 27.58 6.94
CA ASN A 47 -6.17 28.14 5.77
C ASN A 47 -6.37 27.21 4.58
N LEU A 48 -6.92 27.74 3.47
CA LEU A 48 -7.14 26.97 2.24
C LEU A 48 -5.85 26.39 1.67
N LEU A 49 -4.71 27.08 1.85
CA LEU A 49 -3.41 26.61 1.35
C LEU A 49 -2.98 25.29 2.00
N MET A 50 -3.51 24.97 3.19
CA MET A 50 -3.22 23.70 3.84
C MET A 50 -3.90 22.50 3.19
N LEU A 51 -4.80 22.71 2.24
CA LEU A 51 -5.27 21.61 1.40
C LEU A 51 -4.14 21.04 0.54
N LEU A 52 -3.11 21.84 0.22
CA LEU A 52 -1.94 21.40 -0.54
C LEU A 52 -1.13 20.30 0.18
N THR A 53 -1.35 20.11 1.49
CA THR A 53 -0.74 19.03 2.29
C THR A 53 -1.12 17.64 1.78
N ILE A 54 -2.20 17.51 1.00
CA ILE A 54 -2.55 16.24 0.34
C ILE A 54 -1.48 15.76 -0.64
N LEU A 55 -0.81 16.69 -1.32
CA LEU A 55 0.16 16.40 -2.37
C LEU A 55 1.44 15.73 -1.82
N PRO A 56 2.13 16.26 -0.78
CA PRO A 56 3.29 15.60 -0.22
C PRO A 56 2.92 14.26 0.43
N LEU A 57 1.77 14.16 1.13
CA LEU A 57 1.34 12.89 1.72
C LEU A 57 1.09 11.82 0.64
N TYR A 58 0.42 12.19 -0.46
CA TYR A 58 0.19 11.29 -1.57
C TYR A 58 1.49 10.87 -2.25
N ALA A 59 2.42 11.81 -2.48
CA ALA A 59 3.73 11.51 -3.07
C ALA A 59 4.52 10.50 -2.23
N ILE A 60 4.57 10.69 -0.91
CA ILE A 60 5.22 9.74 0.01
C ILE A 60 4.58 8.36 -0.09
N GLY A 61 3.24 8.31 -0.08
CA GLY A 61 2.53 7.03 -0.22
C GLY A 61 2.83 6.32 -1.53
N ARG A 62 2.85 7.06 -2.65
CA ARG A 62 3.22 6.53 -3.97
C ARG A 62 4.64 5.96 -3.98
N ILE A 63 5.61 6.66 -3.38
CA ILE A 63 7.00 6.18 -3.29
C ILE A 63 7.09 4.88 -2.47
N MET A 64 6.34 4.79 -1.37
CA MET A 64 6.30 3.58 -0.55
C MET A 64 5.77 2.37 -1.34
N ILE A 65 4.71 2.53 -2.11
CA ILE A 65 4.09 1.42 -2.87
C ILE A 65 4.95 0.94 -4.03
N VAL A 66 5.70 1.83 -4.66
CA VAL A 66 6.64 1.44 -5.72
C VAL A 66 7.72 0.49 -5.17
N ARG A 67 8.09 0.63 -3.89
CA ARG A 67 8.98 -0.33 -3.24
C ARG A 67 8.30 -1.66 -2.93
N ASP A 68 7.10 -1.62 -2.36
CA ASP A 68 6.37 -2.83 -2.00
C ASP A 68 4.86 -2.54 -1.88
N PRO A 69 4.00 -3.25 -2.63
CA PRO A 69 2.56 -3.04 -2.64
C PRO A 69 1.88 -3.37 -1.31
N ALA A 70 2.50 -4.21 -0.46
CA ALA A 70 1.94 -4.66 0.81
C ALA A 70 2.41 -3.83 2.01
N ILE A 71 3.27 -2.82 1.82
CA ILE A 71 3.86 -2.02 2.91
C ILE A 71 2.82 -1.52 3.92
N PHE A 72 1.68 -1.01 3.46
CA PHE A 72 0.67 -0.44 4.33
C PHE A 72 -0.04 -1.47 5.20
N GLU A 73 -0.35 -2.64 4.63
CA GLU A 73 -0.95 -3.74 5.37
C GLU A 73 0.03 -4.27 6.43
N ILE A 74 1.31 -4.40 6.05
CA ILE A 74 2.37 -4.81 6.98
C ILE A 74 2.54 -3.79 8.10
N MET A 75 2.49 -2.48 7.80
CA MET A 75 2.59 -1.42 8.82
C MET A 75 1.45 -1.50 9.83
N LEU A 76 0.22 -1.76 9.36
CA LEU A 76 -0.94 -1.97 10.22
C LEU A 76 -0.81 -3.24 11.06
N ILE A 77 -0.38 -4.35 10.47
CA ILE A 77 -0.16 -5.61 11.20
C ILE A 77 0.95 -5.43 12.24
N ARG A 78 2.05 -4.76 11.89
CA ARG A 78 3.17 -4.43 12.78
C ARG A 78 2.71 -3.57 13.97
N GLY A 79 1.72 -2.71 13.79
CA GLY A 79 1.12 -1.93 14.88
C GLY A 79 0.18 -2.74 15.77
N ARG A 80 -0.45 -3.80 15.24
CA ARG A 80 -1.44 -4.62 15.96
C ARG A 80 -0.86 -5.89 16.59
N LYS A 81 0.20 -6.46 16.01
CA LYS A 81 0.80 -7.74 16.40
C LYS A 81 2.28 -7.57 16.70
N VAL A 82 2.78 -8.37 17.63
CA VAL A 82 4.22 -8.44 17.91
C VAL A 82 4.93 -9.01 16.68
N PRO A 83 5.93 -8.31 16.12
CA PRO A 83 6.64 -8.82 14.95
C PRO A 83 7.44 -10.08 15.29
N PRO A 84 7.58 -11.03 14.35
CA PRO A 84 8.39 -12.22 14.58
C PRO A 84 9.85 -11.81 14.88
N ARG A 85 10.35 -12.26 16.04
CA ARG A 85 11.75 -12.04 16.47
C ARG A 85 12.77 -12.81 15.61
N SER A 86 12.30 -13.71 14.76
CA SER A 86 13.12 -14.60 13.94
C SER A 86 13.82 -13.88 12.78
N LYS A 87 13.52 -12.59 12.52
CA LYS A 87 14.17 -11.81 11.46
C LYS A 87 15.70 -11.75 11.59
N GLY A 88 16.23 -11.69 12.81
CA GLY A 88 17.67 -11.66 13.05
C GLY A 88 18.38 -12.99 12.77
N PHE A 89 17.65 -14.11 12.85
CA PHE A 89 18.21 -15.44 12.60
C PHE A 89 18.10 -15.83 11.12
N TRP A 90 16.98 -15.54 10.46
CA TRP A 90 16.73 -15.97 9.08
C TRP A 90 17.08 -14.91 8.03
N GLY A 91 17.27 -13.64 8.40
CA GLY A 91 17.46 -12.54 7.45
C GLY A 91 16.26 -12.21 6.56
N ALA A 92 15.20 -13.03 6.61
CA ALA A 92 13.98 -12.87 5.83
C ALA A 92 12.77 -12.58 6.74
N THR A 93 11.75 -11.93 6.17
CA THR A 93 10.44 -11.78 6.82
C THR A 93 9.38 -12.19 5.82
N SER A 94 8.64 -13.23 6.15
CA SER A 94 7.44 -13.63 5.42
C SER A 94 6.37 -12.55 5.58
N TYR A 95 5.79 -12.09 4.48
CA TYR A 95 4.62 -11.20 4.47
C TYR A 95 3.32 -11.91 4.87
N ARG A 96 3.33 -13.25 4.92
CA ARG A 96 2.20 -14.05 5.32
C ARG A 96 2.10 -14.09 6.84
N VAL A 97 1.03 -13.46 7.35
CA VAL A 97 0.48 -13.66 8.69
C VAL A 97 -0.14 -15.06 8.79
#